data_AF-A0AA88WN40-F1
#
_entry.id   AF-A0AA88WN40-F1
#
_cell.length_a   1.000
_cell.length_b   1.000
_cell.length_c   1.000
_cell.angle_alpha   90.00
_cell.angle_beta   90.00
_cell.angle_gamma   90.00
#
_symmetry.space_group_name_H-M   'P 1'
#
loop_
_entity.id
_entity.type
_entity.pdbx_description
1 polymer ?
#
loop_
_entity_poly.entity_id
_entity_poly.type
_entity_poly.pdbx_seq_one_letter_code
_entity_poly.pdbx_strand_id
1 'polypeptide(L)'
;MNLEGHLADCAVAYRNSRRIIVDRCLRIRLGTKKFSTKDIQGMEWDVLQGEIKQWIASSGACFQIIFGTERLLFDDIFQGDLGTAVYDECFLGITKDAAVQFIKFAEDVCTTRPSMQKLFEMLDLYNAVLLLLSDVNYFFHSKSGECLRTRAAELLPRLVDLIRASLLDFENGVLHELSDPPISTGTTDFLTRYVSDYITRIVQHKETLSKLIVSNPLVNSKKCEDGIQFLESKDRSPLELHLVWILASLKLNLKGKYKHYKDVSLGHFSMMNNIRFIVRRIKQSPELLEMIGKDYLDELDENALQEANSYLISTWDRVVYCLRDKGLHYAFGFYKGVLKSSVRDRFKAFNATFEEVRQAQSTWLVPDAQLRERLQNLILEKLIPAYRSFLEQFKSYVESGNHPEKYIKYSVEDLRNAVDDFFVEYRLCNALKSTSQ
;
A
#
# COMPACT_ATOMS: atom_id res chain seq x y z
N MET A 1 19.35 30.51 -55.07
CA MET A 1 18.08 29.80 -55.35
C MET A 1 16.96 30.73 -55.81
N ASN A 2 17.04 32.05 -55.60
CA ASN A 2 15.95 32.99 -55.90
C ASN A 2 15.94 33.58 -57.33
N LEU A 3 16.81 33.10 -58.24
CA LEU A 3 17.00 33.71 -59.58
C LEU A 3 16.08 33.17 -60.69
N GLU A 4 15.40 32.03 -60.47
CA GLU A 4 14.57 31.36 -61.50
C GLU A 4 13.11 31.10 -61.06
N GLY A 5 12.68 31.56 -59.87
CA GLY A 5 11.29 31.40 -59.41
C GLY A 5 10.89 29.99 -58.93
N HIS A 6 11.84 29.04 -58.83
CA HIS A 6 11.60 27.64 -58.42
C HIS A 6 11.61 27.38 -56.90
N LEU A 7 11.48 28.42 -56.07
CA LEU A 7 11.56 28.27 -54.60
C LEU A 7 10.49 27.33 -54.03
N ALA A 8 9.30 27.30 -54.62
CA ALA A 8 8.23 26.38 -54.23
C ALA A 8 8.60 24.91 -54.50
N ASP A 9 9.22 24.62 -55.65
CA ASP A 9 9.71 23.27 -55.99
C ASP A 9 10.83 22.83 -55.04
N CYS A 10 11.72 23.76 -54.67
CA CYS A 10 12.76 23.52 -53.66
C CYS A 10 12.17 23.19 -52.28
N ALA A 11 11.11 23.88 -51.87
CA ALA A 11 10.42 23.60 -50.60
C ALA A 11 9.78 22.20 -50.57
N VAL A 12 9.20 21.75 -51.70
CA VAL A 12 8.65 20.39 -51.82
C VAL A 12 9.76 19.33 -51.75
N ALA A 13 10.89 19.55 -52.44
CA ALA A 13 12.04 18.65 -52.38
C ALA A 13 12.65 18.58 -50.96
N TYR A 14 12.76 19.74 -50.30
CA TYR A 14 13.19 19.84 -48.90
C TYR A 14 12.28 19.04 -47.99
N ARG A 15 10.96 19.30 -48.04
CA ARG A 15 9.93 18.58 -47.27
C ARG A 15 10.07 17.06 -47.39
N ASN A 16 10.15 16.56 -48.62
CA ASN A 16 10.22 15.13 -48.87
C ASN A 16 11.48 14.50 -48.29
N SER A 17 12.62 15.18 -48.43
CA SER A 17 13.91 14.71 -47.93
C SER A 17 13.97 14.73 -46.39
N ARG A 18 13.56 15.85 -45.78
CA ARG A 18 13.56 16.02 -44.32
C ARG A 18 12.58 15.08 -43.62
N ARG A 19 11.40 14.84 -44.20
CA ARG A 19 10.42 13.87 -43.67
C ARG A 19 11.04 12.49 -43.49
N ILE A 20 11.83 12.01 -44.45
CA ILE A 20 12.52 10.71 -44.36
C ILE A 20 13.58 10.73 -43.25
N ILE A 21 14.30 11.84 -43.09
CA ILE A 21 15.32 12.00 -42.05
C ILE A 21 14.67 12.00 -40.67
N VAL A 22 13.59 12.74 -40.46
CA VAL A 22 12.85 12.78 -39.18
C VAL A 22 12.34 11.39 -38.81
N ASP A 23 11.70 10.68 -39.75
CA ASP A 23 11.21 9.32 -39.50
C ASP A 23 12.35 8.32 -39.23
N ARG A 24 13.53 8.51 -39.85
CA ARG A 24 14.74 7.73 -39.53
C ARG A 24 15.28 8.07 -38.14
N CYS A 25 15.30 9.34 -37.74
CA CYS A 25 15.73 9.77 -36.41
C CYS A 25 14.82 9.18 -35.33
N LEU A 26 13.50 9.20 -35.53
CA LEU A 26 12.55 8.57 -34.64
C LEU A 26 12.87 7.08 -34.41
N ARG A 27 13.06 6.32 -35.49
CA ARG A 27 13.25 4.87 -35.42
C ARG A 27 14.64 4.47 -34.91
N ILE A 28 15.70 5.13 -35.37
CA ILE A 28 17.08 4.71 -35.10
C ILE A 28 17.67 5.43 -33.88
N ARG A 29 17.45 6.75 -33.75
CA ARG A 29 18.06 7.55 -32.68
C ARG A 29 17.22 7.55 -31.41
N LEU A 30 15.90 7.69 -31.55
CA LEU A 30 14.97 7.72 -30.42
C LEU A 30 14.37 6.34 -30.08
N GLY A 31 14.63 5.33 -30.91
CA GLY A 31 14.18 3.96 -30.67
C GLY A 31 12.66 3.81 -30.66
N THR A 32 11.91 4.71 -31.29
CA THR A 32 10.45 4.67 -31.23
C THR A 32 9.91 3.51 -32.05
N LYS A 33 9.04 2.72 -31.43
CA LYS A 33 8.31 1.63 -32.07
C LYS A 33 6.91 2.11 -32.46
N LYS A 34 6.36 1.49 -33.49
CA LYS A 34 4.95 1.68 -33.89
C LYS A 34 4.16 0.52 -33.32
N PHE A 35 3.18 0.83 -32.49
CA PHE A 35 2.27 -0.14 -31.91
C PHE A 35 0.87 0.08 -32.50
N SER A 36 0.13 -1.00 -32.68
CA SER A 36 -1.32 -0.90 -32.85
C SER A 36 -2.00 -0.75 -31.49
N THR A 37 -3.22 -0.24 -31.49
CA THR A 37 -4.04 -0.13 -30.28
C THR A 37 -4.21 -1.48 -29.58
N LYS A 38 -4.33 -2.58 -30.34
CA LYS A 38 -4.43 -3.94 -29.79
C LYS A 38 -3.14 -4.40 -29.12
N ASP A 39 -1.99 -4.02 -29.68
CA ASP A 39 -0.69 -4.38 -29.09
C ASP A 39 -0.54 -3.74 -27.71
N ILE A 40 -0.88 -2.45 -27.57
CA ILE A 40 -0.81 -1.73 -26.29
C ILE A 40 -1.79 -2.31 -25.27
N GLN A 41 -3.01 -2.64 -25.70
CA GLN A 41 -4.03 -3.20 -24.81
C GLN A 41 -3.71 -4.63 -24.34
N GLY A 42 -3.02 -5.41 -25.16
CA GLY A 42 -2.62 -6.80 -24.85
C GLY A 42 -1.23 -6.93 -24.22
N MET A 43 -0.48 -5.84 -24.07
CA MET A 43 0.89 -5.85 -23.58
C MET A 43 0.94 -6.16 -22.07
N GLU A 44 1.92 -6.97 -21.66
CA GLU A 44 2.24 -7.15 -20.25
C GLU A 44 2.68 -5.84 -19.60
N TRP A 45 2.35 -5.66 -18.31
CA TRP A 45 2.53 -4.39 -17.64
C TRP A 45 3.99 -3.93 -17.58
N ASP A 46 4.92 -4.84 -17.26
CA ASP A 46 6.35 -4.49 -17.15
C ASP A 46 6.92 -3.99 -18.48
N VAL A 47 6.45 -4.55 -19.59
CA VAL A 47 6.82 -4.09 -20.94
C VAL A 47 6.18 -2.74 -21.24
N LEU A 48 4.90 -2.56 -20.94
CA LEU A 48 4.19 -1.31 -21.16
C LEU A 48 4.79 -0.16 -20.34
N GLN A 49 5.17 -0.42 -19.08
CA GLN A 49 5.88 0.55 -18.23
C GLN A 49 7.20 0.98 -18.87
N GLY A 50 7.98 0.04 -19.42
CA GLY A 50 9.20 0.35 -20.16
C GLY A 50 8.94 1.22 -21.39
N GLU A 51 7.91 0.91 -22.17
CA GLU A 51 7.53 1.66 -23.36
C GLU A 51 6.98 3.07 -23.01
N ILE A 52 6.27 3.24 -21.90
CA ILE A 52 5.85 4.58 -21.40
C ILE A 52 7.09 5.43 -21.06
N LYS A 53 8.06 4.87 -20.33
CA LYS A 53 9.31 5.59 -19.99
C LYS A 53 10.09 5.96 -21.24
N GLN A 54 10.19 5.05 -22.21
CA GLN A 54 10.82 5.31 -23.49
C GLN A 54 10.07 6.40 -24.27
N TRP A 55 8.74 6.38 -24.25
CA TRP A 55 7.90 7.38 -24.88
C TRP A 55 8.14 8.77 -24.27
N ILE A 56 8.21 8.88 -22.94
CA ILE A 56 8.45 10.16 -22.23
C ILE A 56 9.80 10.76 -22.66
N ALA A 57 10.86 9.95 -22.69
CA ALA A 57 12.17 10.42 -23.12
C ALA A 57 12.20 10.81 -24.61
N SER A 58 11.55 9.99 -25.46
CA SER A 58 11.57 10.17 -26.91
C SER A 58 10.72 11.35 -27.38
N SER A 59 9.57 11.59 -26.75
CA SER A 59 8.67 12.69 -27.09
C SER A 59 9.34 14.03 -26.78
N GLY A 60 9.92 14.17 -25.59
CA GLY A 60 10.68 15.37 -25.21
C GLY A 60 11.83 15.65 -26.19
N ALA A 61 12.66 14.65 -26.50
CA ALA A 61 13.75 14.81 -27.46
C ALA A 61 13.26 15.16 -28.88
N CYS A 62 12.15 14.57 -29.33
CA CYS A 62 11.62 14.86 -30.66
C CYS A 62 11.14 16.32 -30.77
N PHE A 63 10.35 16.80 -29.81
CA PHE A 63 9.79 18.15 -29.86
C PHE A 63 10.85 19.22 -29.59
N GLN A 64 11.74 19.01 -28.62
CA GLN A 64 12.74 20.02 -28.27
C GLN A 64 13.92 20.06 -29.24
N ILE A 65 14.39 18.90 -29.70
CA ILE A 65 15.61 18.82 -30.53
C ILE A 65 15.25 18.74 -32.00
N ILE A 66 14.47 17.74 -32.41
CA ILE A 66 14.23 17.49 -33.84
C ILE A 66 13.37 18.61 -34.43
N PHE A 67 12.22 18.92 -33.83
CA PHE A 67 11.31 19.94 -34.36
C PHE A 67 11.91 21.35 -34.25
N GLY A 68 12.62 21.64 -33.15
CA GLY A 68 13.41 22.87 -33.03
C GLY A 68 14.45 23.02 -34.14
N THR A 69 15.17 21.94 -34.47
CA THR A 69 16.17 21.95 -35.56
C THR A 69 15.54 22.13 -36.94
N GLU A 70 14.40 21.49 -37.23
CA GLU A 70 13.73 21.66 -38.53
C GLU A 70 13.28 23.11 -38.77
N ARG A 71 12.86 23.81 -37.70
CA ARG A 71 12.53 25.23 -37.77
C ARG A 71 13.76 26.07 -38.13
N LEU A 72 14.86 25.90 -37.40
CA LEU A 72 16.11 26.63 -37.65
C LEU A 72 16.65 26.36 -39.06
N LEU A 73 16.65 25.10 -39.50
CA LEU A 73 17.13 24.73 -40.83
C LEU A 73 16.29 25.34 -41.96
N PHE A 74 14.97 25.42 -41.79
CA PHE A 74 14.12 26.05 -42.79
C PHE A 74 14.42 27.55 -42.88
N ASP A 75 14.53 28.24 -41.74
CA ASP A 75 14.84 29.66 -41.68
C ASP A 75 16.23 29.95 -42.28
N ASP A 76 17.24 29.11 -42.01
CA ASP A 76 18.59 29.24 -42.55
C ASP A 76 18.65 29.06 -44.08
N ILE A 77 17.87 28.12 -44.63
CA ILE A 77 17.89 27.79 -46.07
C ILE A 77 17.09 28.80 -46.89
N PHE A 78 15.92 29.19 -46.41
CA PHE A 78 14.97 30.01 -47.18
C PHE A 78 14.94 31.48 -46.75
N GLN A 79 15.60 31.86 -45.66
CA GLN A 79 15.82 33.25 -45.21
C GLN A 79 14.55 34.13 -45.16
N GLY A 80 13.37 33.51 -44.98
CA GLY A 80 12.08 34.21 -44.95
C GLY A 80 11.42 34.46 -46.32
N ASP A 81 12.05 34.07 -47.43
CA ASP A 81 11.60 34.38 -48.80
C ASP A 81 10.25 33.72 -49.19
N LEU A 82 9.87 32.63 -48.53
CA LEU A 82 8.67 31.82 -48.85
C LEU A 82 7.42 32.20 -48.05
N GLY A 83 7.52 33.11 -47.08
CA GLY A 83 6.43 33.50 -46.20
C GLY A 83 6.00 32.40 -45.20
N THR A 84 5.23 32.80 -44.19
CA THR A 84 4.87 31.94 -43.04
C THR A 84 3.93 30.79 -43.40
N ALA A 85 3.02 30.99 -44.36
CA ALA A 85 2.07 29.96 -44.77
C ALA A 85 2.75 28.75 -45.44
N VAL A 86 3.76 28.99 -46.29
CA VAL A 86 4.52 27.94 -46.97
C VAL A 86 5.43 27.21 -45.97
N TYR A 87 6.02 27.95 -45.02
CA TYR A 87 6.73 27.35 -43.90
C TYR A 87 5.82 26.40 -43.10
N ASP A 88 4.65 26.86 -42.65
CA ASP A 88 3.73 26.06 -41.83
C ASP A 88 3.30 24.78 -42.54
N GLU A 89 3.02 24.85 -43.85
CA GLU A 89 2.67 23.68 -44.64
C GLU A 89 3.85 22.71 -44.80
N CYS A 90 5.05 23.24 -45.06
CA CYS A 90 6.26 22.45 -45.21
C CYS A 90 6.63 21.76 -43.90
N PHE A 91 6.66 22.51 -42.79
CA PHE A 91 6.95 22.03 -41.46
C PHE A 91 5.95 20.95 -41.03
N LEU A 92 4.65 21.21 -41.15
CA LEU A 92 3.62 20.22 -40.87
C LEU A 92 3.81 18.98 -41.76
N GLY A 93 4.17 19.19 -43.02
CA GLY A 93 4.48 18.11 -43.96
C GLY A 93 5.65 17.21 -43.57
N ILE A 94 6.58 17.70 -42.76
CA ILE A 94 7.75 16.97 -42.23
C ILE A 94 7.41 16.30 -40.89
N THR A 95 6.72 17.02 -40.01
CA THR A 95 6.62 16.66 -38.57
C THR A 95 5.29 16.02 -38.17
N LYS A 96 4.24 16.13 -38.98
CA LYS A 96 2.89 15.64 -38.65
C LYS A 96 2.86 14.16 -38.30
N ASP A 97 3.50 13.30 -39.09
CA ASP A 97 3.45 11.84 -38.86
C ASP A 97 4.10 11.47 -37.52
N ALA A 98 5.20 12.15 -37.16
CA ALA A 98 5.87 12.02 -35.88
C ALA A 98 4.97 12.43 -34.71
N ALA A 99 4.36 13.61 -34.80
CA ALA A 99 3.44 14.12 -33.78
C ALA A 99 2.22 13.21 -33.60
N VAL A 100 1.64 12.73 -34.71
CA VAL A 100 0.52 11.78 -34.69
C VAL A 100 0.93 10.47 -34.01
N GLN A 101 2.14 9.97 -34.26
CA GLN A 101 2.62 8.73 -33.61
C GLN A 101 2.70 8.88 -32.09
N PHE A 102 3.27 9.98 -31.58
CA PHE A 102 3.36 10.20 -30.13
C PHE A 102 1.98 10.38 -29.48
N ILE A 103 1.12 11.20 -30.08
CA ILE A 103 -0.24 11.43 -29.58
C ILE A 103 -1.03 10.12 -29.58
N LYS A 104 -0.97 9.35 -30.68
CA LYS A 104 -1.68 8.08 -30.79
C LYS A 104 -1.26 7.07 -29.72
N PHE A 105 0.03 6.96 -29.44
CA PHE A 105 0.50 6.08 -28.37
C PHE A 105 -0.13 6.47 -27.02
N ALA A 106 -0.12 7.75 -26.66
CA ALA A 106 -0.75 8.22 -25.42
C ALA A 106 -2.27 7.98 -25.43
N GLU A 107 -2.94 8.21 -26.56
CA GLU A 107 -4.38 7.92 -26.73
C GLU A 107 -4.69 6.45 -26.50
N ASP A 108 -3.86 5.55 -27.02
CA ASP A 108 -4.01 4.10 -26.87
C ASP A 108 -3.75 3.67 -25.42
N VAL A 109 -2.75 4.24 -24.74
CA VAL A 109 -2.48 4.00 -23.31
C VAL A 109 -3.68 4.41 -22.44
N CYS A 110 -4.33 5.55 -22.77
CA CYS A 110 -5.55 6.00 -22.08
C CYS A 110 -6.73 5.02 -22.23
N THR A 111 -6.70 4.09 -23.19
CA THR A 111 -7.75 3.06 -23.34
C THR A 111 -7.44 1.76 -22.59
N THR A 112 -6.28 1.66 -21.95
CA THR A 112 -5.92 0.45 -21.19
C THR A 112 -6.78 0.33 -19.94
N ARG A 113 -6.94 -0.91 -19.46
CA ARG A 113 -7.70 -1.16 -18.23
C ARG A 113 -7.02 -0.45 -17.05
N PRO A 114 -7.80 0.28 -16.21
CA PRO A 114 -7.30 0.79 -14.94
C PRO A 114 -6.73 -0.34 -14.09
N SER A 115 -5.68 -0.04 -13.34
CA SER A 115 -5.10 -0.99 -12.39
C SER A 115 -4.26 -0.24 -11.38
N MET A 116 -4.30 -0.68 -10.12
CA MET A 116 -3.47 -0.14 -9.06
C MET A 116 -1.97 -0.09 -9.41
N GLN A 117 -1.46 -1.02 -10.23
CA GLN A 117 -0.04 -1.04 -10.60
C GLN A 117 0.36 0.12 -11.52
N LYS A 118 -0.61 0.77 -12.18
CA LYS A 118 -0.37 1.74 -13.25
C LYS A 118 -0.39 3.19 -12.80
N LEU A 119 -0.91 3.49 -11.61
CA LEU A 119 -1.25 4.85 -11.20
C LEU A 119 -0.06 5.83 -11.33
N PHE A 120 1.14 5.41 -10.93
CA PHE A 120 2.31 6.28 -10.91
C PHE A 120 2.88 6.51 -12.31
N GLU A 121 2.94 5.49 -13.14
CA GLU A 121 3.36 5.59 -14.53
C GLU A 121 2.38 6.43 -15.36
N MET A 122 1.07 6.34 -15.07
CA MET A 122 0.07 7.22 -15.69
C MET A 122 0.22 8.66 -15.23
N LEU A 123 0.67 8.88 -13.99
CA LEU A 123 0.99 10.22 -13.49
C LEU A 123 2.23 10.80 -14.18
N ASP A 124 3.28 9.99 -14.37
CA ASP A 124 4.47 10.38 -15.13
C ASP A 124 4.09 10.74 -16.58
N LEU A 125 3.24 9.91 -17.20
CA LEU A 125 2.71 10.18 -18.53
C LEU A 125 1.86 11.47 -18.56
N TYR A 126 1.03 11.72 -17.56
CA TYR A 126 0.25 12.96 -17.43
C TYR A 126 1.16 14.20 -17.41
N ASN A 127 2.22 14.18 -16.60
CA ASN A 127 3.18 15.27 -16.54
C ASN A 127 3.91 15.47 -17.88
N ALA A 128 4.29 14.39 -18.56
CA ALA A 128 4.91 14.45 -19.88
C ALA A 128 3.94 14.98 -20.96
N VAL A 129 2.66 14.62 -20.88
CA VAL A 129 1.62 15.14 -21.79
C VAL A 129 1.37 16.64 -21.57
N LEU A 130 1.48 17.16 -20.35
CA LEU A 130 1.43 18.60 -20.11
C LEU A 130 2.54 19.36 -20.87
N LEU A 131 3.77 18.84 -20.82
CA LEU A 131 4.89 19.41 -21.57
C LEU A 131 4.67 19.28 -23.08
N LEU A 132 4.24 18.10 -23.53
CA LEU A 132 3.91 17.84 -24.93
C LEU A 132 2.82 18.78 -25.44
N LEU A 133 1.78 19.07 -24.65
CA LEU A 133 0.70 19.97 -25.05
C LEU A 133 1.22 21.39 -25.29
N SER A 134 2.09 21.91 -24.43
CA SER A 134 2.73 23.21 -24.64
C SER A 134 3.56 23.22 -25.93
N ASP A 135 4.34 22.16 -26.17
CA ASP A 135 5.15 22.03 -27.39
C ASP A 135 4.29 21.92 -28.65
N VAL A 136 3.23 21.11 -28.61
CA VAL A 136 2.28 20.96 -29.72
C VAL A 136 1.58 22.29 -30.02
N ASN A 137 1.19 23.06 -29.00
CA ASN A 137 0.61 24.39 -29.19
C ASN A 137 1.59 25.39 -29.81
N TYR A 138 2.87 25.31 -29.45
CA TYR A 138 3.92 26.16 -30.01
C TYR A 138 4.23 25.83 -31.48
N PHE A 139 4.51 24.56 -31.78
CA PHE A 139 4.92 24.13 -33.12
C PHE A 139 3.76 24.07 -34.12
N PHE A 140 2.53 23.81 -33.68
CA PHE A 140 1.35 23.63 -34.53
C PHE A 140 0.28 24.71 -34.32
N HIS A 141 0.72 25.96 -34.15
CA HIS A 141 -0.16 27.12 -33.91
C HIS A 141 -1.03 27.48 -35.13
N SER A 142 -0.63 27.10 -36.34
CA SER A 142 -1.39 27.36 -37.57
C SER A 142 -2.71 26.60 -37.61
N LYS A 143 -3.63 27.05 -38.48
CA LYS A 143 -4.96 26.41 -38.68
C LYS A 143 -4.84 24.94 -39.08
N SER A 144 -3.84 24.59 -39.89
CA SER A 144 -3.59 23.22 -40.33
C SER A 144 -3.14 22.28 -39.20
N GLY A 145 -2.64 22.84 -38.09
CA GLY A 145 -2.24 22.12 -36.88
C GLY A 145 -3.35 21.93 -35.84
N GLU A 146 -4.53 22.52 -36.04
CA GLU A 146 -5.62 22.53 -35.06
C GLU A 146 -6.05 21.13 -34.61
N CYS A 147 -6.14 20.18 -35.54
CA CYS A 147 -6.48 18.78 -35.22
C CYS A 147 -5.49 18.14 -34.24
N LEU A 148 -4.19 18.44 -34.34
CA LEU A 148 -3.19 17.90 -33.41
C LEU A 148 -3.30 18.53 -32.03
N ARG A 149 -3.55 19.85 -31.96
CA ARG A 149 -3.75 20.56 -30.70
C ARG A 149 -4.99 20.06 -29.96
N THR A 150 -6.10 19.85 -30.66
CA THR A 150 -7.33 19.30 -30.07
C THR A 150 -7.11 17.89 -29.52
N ARG A 151 -6.51 17.00 -30.32
CA ARG A 151 -6.21 15.63 -29.88
C ARG A 151 -5.25 15.58 -28.68
N ALA A 152 -4.21 16.43 -28.67
CA ALA A 152 -3.29 16.52 -27.54
C ALA A 152 -3.99 17.06 -26.28
N ALA A 153 -4.89 18.04 -26.42
CA ALA A 153 -5.65 18.59 -25.30
C ALA A 153 -6.62 17.57 -24.68
N GLU A 154 -7.21 16.69 -25.50
CA GLU A 154 -8.11 15.62 -25.05
C GLU A 154 -7.40 14.48 -24.28
N LEU A 155 -6.07 14.38 -24.36
CA LEU A 155 -5.31 13.37 -23.61
C LEU A 155 -5.36 13.60 -22.10
N LEU A 156 -5.26 14.86 -21.67
CA LEU A 156 -5.23 15.21 -20.25
C LEU A 156 -6.47 14.73 -19.48
N PRO A 157 -7.72 15.07 -19.87
CA PRO A 157 -8.91 14.59 -19.14
C PRO A 157 -9.00 13.06 -19.16
N ARG A 158 -8.63 12.40 -20.27
CA ARG A 158 -8.64 10.94 -20.37
C ARG A 158 -7.63 10.28 -19.42
N LEU A 159 -6.43 10.84 -19.28
CA LEU A 159 -5.44 10.37 -18.32
C LEU A 159 -5.90 10.59 -16.87
N VAL A 160 -6.51 11.74 -16.59
CA VAL A 160 -7.06 12.04 -15.27
C VAL A 160 -8.15 11.03 -14.90
N ASP A 161 -9.05 10.69 -15.83
CA ASP A 161 -10.07 9.67 -15.60
C ASP A 161 -9.45 8.28 -15.36
N LEU A 162 -8.39 7.93 -16.09
CA LEU A 162 -7.66 6.68 -15.89
C LEU A 162 -6.95 6.63 -14.52
N ILE A 163 -6.35 7.74 -14.07
CA ILE A 163 -5.72 7.86 -12.74
C ILE A 163 -6.76 7.68 -11.64
N ARG A 164 -7.90 8.39 -11.75
CA ARG A 164 -9.02 8.27 -10.78
C ARG A 164 -9.59 6.85 -10.76
N ALA A 165 -9.79 6.24 -11.92
CA ALA A 165 -10.26 4.86 -12.03
C ALA A 165 -9.26 3.86 -11.44
N SER A 166 -7.95 4.09 -11.60
CA SER A 166 -6.90 3.24 -11.03
C SER A 166 -6.83 3.36 -9.50
N LEU A 167 -7.09 4.55 -8.94
CA LEU A 167 -7.22 4.71 -7.49
C LEU A 167 -8.46 3.97 -6.95
N LEU A 168 -9.60 4.07 -7.63
CA LEU A 168 -10.82 3.35 -7.26
C LEU A 168 -10.64 1.83 -7.37
N ASP A 169 -9.95 1.36 -8.41
CA ASP A 169 -9.59 -0.06 -8.56
C ASP A 169 -8.71 -0.53 -7.39
N PHE A 170 -7.73 0.28 -6.98
CA PHE A 170 -6.91 -0.01 -5.81
C PHE A 170 -7.74 -0.12 -4.52
N GLU A 171 -8.63 0.84 -4.26
CA GLU A 171 -9.51 0.82 -3.07
C GLU A 171 -10.38 -0.43 -3.01
N ASN A 172 -11.02 -0.77 -4.12
CA ASN A 172 -11.85 -1.97 -4.23
C ASN A 172 -10.99 -3.24 -4.10
N GLY A 173 -9.79 -3.24 -4.69
CA GLY A 173 -8.82 -4.32 -4.59
C GLY A 173 -8.40 -4.59 -3.15
N VAL A 174 -8.13 -3.53 -2.37
CA VAL A 174 -7.80 -3.65 -0.94
C VAL A 174 -8.98 -4.19 -0.12
N LEU A 175 -10.19 -3.69 -0.37
CA LEU A 175 -11.38 -4.12 0.37
C LEU A 175 -11.74 -5.59 0.09
N HIS A 176 -11.61 -6.01 -1.17
CA HIS A 176 -12.04 -7.32 -1.66
C HIS A 176 -10.89 -8.31 -1.83
N GLU A 177 -9.73 -8.04 -1.25
CA GLU A 177 -8.60 -8.97 -1.30
C GLU A 177 -8.96 -10.26 -0.54
N LEU A 178 -8.89 -11.40 -1.25
CA LEU A 178 -9.29 -12.73 -0.76
C LEU A 178 -8.10 -13.69 -0.56
N SER A 179 -6.86 -13.20 -0.52
CA SER A 179 -5.72 -14.11 -0.36
C SER A 179 -5.84 -14.87 0.95
N ASP A 180 -5.46 -16.15 0.90
CA ASP A 180 -5.46 -17.00 2.07
C ASP A 180 -4.64 -16.33 3.18
N PRO A 181 -5.14 -16.35 4.42
CA PRO A 181 -4.41 -15.76 5.51
C PRO A 181 -3.04 -16.44 5.66
N PRO A 182 -1.96 -15.67 5.87
CA PRO A 182 -0.63 -16.25 5.99
C PRO A 182 -0.56 -17.28 7.12
N ILE A 183 0.30 -18.29 6.94
CA ILE A 183 0.58 -19.31 7.96
C ILE A 183 0.98 -18.60 9.25
N SER A 184 0.27 -18.93 10.33
CA SER A 184 -0.24 -17.98 11.29
C SER A 184 0.74 -17.69 12.43
N THR A 185 1.84 -17.01 12.10
CA THR A 185 2.85 -16.57 13.09
C THR A 185 2.52 -15.20 13.70
N GLY A 186 1.41 -14.57 13.29
CA GLY A 186 1.05 -13.22 13.73
C GLY A 186 1.93 -12.10 13.14
N THR A 187 2.77 -12.41 12.15
CA THR A 187 3.55 -11.40 11.39
C THR A 187 2.64 -10.41 10.68
N THR A 188 3.17 -9.22 10.36
CA THR A 188 2.46 -8.24 9.51
C THR A 188 2.04 -8.89 8.19
N ASP A 189 0.78 -8.68 7.80
CA ASP A 189 0.19 -9.18 6.57
C ASP A 189 0.88 -8.52 5.35
N PHE A 190 1.00 -9.27 4.26
CA PHE A 190 1.57 -8.75 3.02
C PHE A 190 0.76 -7.56 2.50
N LEU A 191 -0.58 -7.64 2.57
CA LEU A 191 -1.48 -6.58 2.14
C LEU A 191 -1.23 -5.30 2.95
N THR A 192 -1.01 -5.42 4.25
CA THR A 192 -0.69 -4.27 5.11
C THR A 192 0.60 -3.58 4.70
N ARG A 193 1.66 -4.35 4.38
CA ARG A 193 2.92 -3.78 3.89
C ARG A 193 2.72 -3.11 2.53
N TYR A 194 2.08 -3.82 1.60
CA TYR A 194 1.81 -3.33 0.25
C TYR A 194 1.03 -2.02 0.27
N VAL A 195 -0.08 -1.96 1.01
CA VAL A 195 -0.90 -0.75 1.16
C VAL A 195 -0.10 0.39 1.79
N SER A 196 0.68 0.10 2.83
CA SER A 196 1.51 1.12 3.49
C SER A 196 2.57 1.72 2.55
N ASP A 197 3.23 0.89 1.74
CA ASP A 197 4.19 1.36 0.75
C ASP A 197 3.50 2.15 -0.38
N TYR A 198 2.31 1.70 -0.79
CA TYR A 198 1.52 2.37 -1.83
C TYR A 198 1.03 3.76 -1.41
N ILE A 199 0.46 3.90 -0.21
CA ILE A 199 0.04 5.22 0.31
C ILE A 199 1.24 6.15 0.51
N THR A 200 2.40 5.61 0.91
CA THR A 200 3.64 6.39 1.02
C THR A 200 4.04 6.96 -0.34
N ARG A 201 3.92 6.16 -1.41
CA ARG A 201 4.16 6.64 -2.79
C ARG A 201 3.11 7.66 -3.23
N ILE A 202 1.83 7.52 -2.88
CA ILE A 202 0.81 8.54 -3.16
C ILE A 202 1.22 9.90 -2.56
N VAL A 203 1.67 9.91 -1.30
CA VAL A 203 2.08 11.13 -0.60
C VAL A 203 3.26 11.82 -1.29
N GLN A 204 4.21 11.07 -1.87
CA GLN A 204 5.32 11.63 -2.65
C GLN A 204 4.84 12.42 -3.88
N HIS A 205 3.63 12.15 -4.36
CA HIS A 205 3.00 12.82 -5.49
C HIS A 205 1.81 13.70 -5.08
N LYS A 206 1.73 14.12 -3.80
CA LYS A 206 0.57 14.83 -3.24
C LYS A 206 0.18 16.09 -4.02
N GLU A 207 1.13 16.89 -4.47
CA GLU A 207 0.84 18.16 -5.15
C GLU A 207 0.06 17.99 -6.46
N THR A 208 0.43 16.98 -7.26
CA THR A 208 -0.26 16.68 -8.52
C THR A 208 -1.56 15.95 -8.23
N LEU A 209 -1.52 14.92 -7.38
CA LEU A 209 -2.70 14.10 -7.09
C LEU A 209 -3.83 14.90 -6.41
N SER A 210 -3.51 15.86 -5.54
CA SER A 210 -4.51 16.75 -4.94
C SER A 210 -5.24 17.64 -5.96
N LYS A 211 -4.61 17.94 -7.10
CA LYS A 211 -5.27 18.68 -8.20
C LYS A 211 -6.15 17.76 -9.06
N LEU A 212 -5.73 16.51 -9.23
CA LEU A 212 -6.42 15.55 -10.09
C LEU A 212 -7.62 14.90 -9.40
N ILE A 213 -7.52 14.63 -8.11
CA ILE A 213 -8.53 13.92 -7.32
C ILE A 213 -9.44 14.97 -6.67
N VAL A 214 -10.60 15.16 -7.29
CA VAL A 214 -11.56 16.21 -6.94
C VAL A 214 -12.87 15.67 -6.38
N SER A 215 -13.03 14.34 -6.33
CA SER A 215 -14.23 13.66 -5.88
C SER A 215 -13.91 12.83 -4.66
N ASN A 216 -14.82 12.77 -3.71
CA ASN A 216 -14.66 11.99 -2.49
C ASN A 216 -14.79 10.48 -2.78
N PRO A 217 -14.26 9.61 -1.90
CA PRO A 217 -14.41 8.16 -2.03
C PRO A 217 -15.88 7.74 -2.05
N LEU A 218 -16.18 6.71 -2.86
CA LEU A 218 -17.51 6.11 -2.94
C LEU A 218 -17.73 5.16 -1.75
N VAL A 219 -18.09 5.73 -0.60
CA VAL A 219 -18.34 4.96 0.62
C VAL A 219 -19.67 4.23 0.49
N ASN A 220 -19.63 2.91 0.43
CA ASN A 220 -20.83 2.09 0.61
C ASN A 220 -21.23 2.11 2.11
N SER A 221 -22.07 3.07 2.48
CA SER A 221 -22.50 3.36 3.87
C SER A 221 -23.06 2.17 4.66
N LYS A 222 -23.41 1.06 3.99
CA LYS A 222 -23.94 -0.15 4.63
C LYS A 222 -22.88 -1.11 5.18
N LYS A 223 -21.58 -0.94 4.88
CA LYS A 223 -20.54 -1.94 5.23
C LYS A 223 -19.48 -1.45 6.22
N CYS A 224 -19.42 -0.17 6.51
CA CYS A 224 -18.33 0.43 7.29
C CYS A 224 -18.94 1.29 8.41
N GLU A 225 -18.88 0.89 9.67
CA GLU A 225 -19.14 1.83 10.79
C GLU A 225 -17.84 2.53 11.21
N ASP A 226 -16.70 1.82 11.08
CA ASP A 226 -15.36 2.31 11.35
C ASP A 226 -14.92 3.35 10.31
N GLY A 227 -14.50 4.55 10.72
CA GLY A 227 -13.88 5.54 9.84
C GLY A 227 -14.84 6.45 9.05
N ILE A 228 -16.16 6.19 9.02
CA ILE A 228 -17.13 7.07 8.32
C ILE A 228 -17.09 8.50 8.86
N GLN A 229 -16.94 8.66 10.18
CA GLN A 229 -16.87 9.97 10.82
C GLN A 229 -15.72 10.84 10.26
N PHE A 230 -14.60 10.21 9.87
CA PHE A 230 -13.44 10.91 9.31
C PHE A 230 -13.60 11.18 7.81
N LEU A 231 -14.55 10.52 7.15
CA LEU A 231 -14.88 10.73 5.75
C LEU A 231 -15.89 11.88 5.55
N GLU A 232 -16.54 12.33 6.62
CA GLU A 232 -17.53 13.43 6.63
C GLU A 232 -16.93 14.80 7.02
N SER A 233 -15.63 14.86 7.34
CA SER A 233 -14.98 16.12 7.73
C SER A 233 -14.85 17.07 6.54
N LYS A 234 -15.43 18.28 6.67
CA LYS A 234 -15.44 19.31 5.60
C LYS A 234 -14.08 19.96 5.31
N ASP A 235 -13.11 19.82 6.21
CA ASP A 235 -11.81 20.49 6.12
C ASP A 235 -10.75 19.65 5.40
N ARG A 236 -11.08 18.42 4.98
CA ARG A 236 -10.17 17.52 4.28
C ARG A 236 -10.36 17.58 2.78
N SER A 237 -9.24 17.57 2.07
CA SER A 237 -9.20 17.39 0.63
C SER A 237 -9.69 15.99 0.23
N PRO A 238 -10.22 15.82 -0.98
CA PRO A 238 -10.66 14.50 -1.46
C PRO A 238 -9.55 13.43 -1.40
N LEU A 239 -8.29 13.81 -1.69
CA LEU A 239 -7.15 12.89 -1.60
C LEU A 239 -6.91 12.38 -0.17
N GLU A 240 -7.00 13.25 0.84
CA GLU A 240 -6.89 12.85 2.24
C GLU A 240 -8.01 11.88 2.64
N LEU A 241 -9.23 12.13 2.18
CA LEU A 241 -10.38 11.23 2.39
C LEU A 241 -10.14 9.86 1.75
N HIS A 242 -9.60 9.81 0.53
CA HIS A 242 -9.22 8.56 -0.14
C HIS A 242 -8.14 7.80 0.65
N LEU A 243 -7.11 8.47 1.18
CA LEU A 243 -6.09 7.81 2.00
C LEU A 243 -6.66 7.20 3.29
N VAL A 244 -7.53 7.93 3.98
CA VAL A 244 -8.25 7.41 5.17
C VAL A 244 -9.13 6.23 4.77
N TRP A 245 -9.83 6.31 3.65
CA TRP A 245 -10.68 5.23 3.15
C TRP A 245 -9.90 3.96 2.79
N ILE A 246 -8.71 4.09 2.19
CA ILE A 246 -7.82 2.96 1.90
C ILE A 246 -7.42 2.25 3.20
N LEU A 247 -7.04 3.01 4.24
CA LEU A 247 -6.66 2.44 5.54
C LEU A 247 -7.85 1.80 6.26
N ALA A 248 -9.03 2.43 6.20
CA ALA A 248 -10.26 1.85 6.75
C ALA A 248 -10.66 0.56 6.01
N SER A 249 -10.53 0.54 4.68
CA SER A 249 -10.78 -0.64 3.85
C SER A 249 -9.83 -1.79 4.17
N LEU A 250 -8.55 -1.48 4.37
CA LEU A 250 -7.56 -2.46 4.84
C LEU A 250 -7.96 -3.01 6.22
N LYS A 251 -8.32 -2.15 7.18
CA LYS A 251 -8.77 -2.55 8.53
C LYS A 251 -9.96 -3.52 8.45
N LEU A 252 -10.97 -3.19 7.63
CA LEU A 252 -12.13 -4.04 7.40
C LEU A 252 -11.78 -5.38 6.77
N ASN A 253 -10.91 -5.38 5.75
CA ASN A 253 -10.47 -6.59 5.07
C ASN A 253 -9.75 -7.53 6.05
N LEU A 254 -8.78 -7.01 6.82
CA LEU A 254 -8.05 -7.77 7.83
C LEU A 254 -9.00 -8.34 8.90
N LYS A 255 -9.96 -7.56 9.39
CA LYS A 255 -10.98 -8.02 10.33
C LYS A 255 -11.83 -9.15 9.73
N GLY A 256 -12.16 -9.07 8.45
CA GLY A 256 -12.82 -10.14 7.70
C GLY A 256 -11.98 -11.41 7.63
N LYS A 257 -10.68 -11.30 7.32
CA LYS A 257 -9.75 -12.43 7.28
C LYS A 257 -9.60 -13.11 8.63
N TYR A 258 -9.33 -12.33 9.68
CA TYR A 258 -9.03 -12.87 11.01
C TYR A 258 -10.24 -13.47 11.73
N LYS A 259 -11.48 -13.13 11.33
CA LYS A 259 -12.69 -13.82 11.80
C LYS A 259 -12.72 -15.32 11.48
N HIS A 260 -11.98 -15.76 10.47
CA HIS A 260 -11.93 -17.17 10.07
C HIS A 260 -10.84 -17.97 10.79
N TYR A 261 -10.07 -17.32 11.68
CA TYR A 261 -9.07 -18.02 12.48
C TYR A 261 -9.73 -18.93 13.50
N LYS A 262 -9.19 -20.14 13.65
CA LYS A 262 -9.65 -21.09 14.68
C LYS A 262 -9.40 -20.56 16.09
N ASP A 263 -8.26 -19.89 16.29
CA ASP A 263 -7.92 -19.23 17.55
C ASP A 263 -8.29 -17.74 17.46
N VAL A 264 -9.34 -17.35 18.20
CA VAL A 264 -9.80 -15.96 18.31
C VAL A 264 -8.69 -15.04 18.83
N SER A 265 -7.87 -15.54 19.74
CA SER A 265 -6.77 -14.77 20.33
C SER A 265 -5.72 -14.40 19.29
N LEU A 266 -5.46 -15.31 18.35
CA LEU A 266 -4.53 -15.07 17.25
C LEU A 266 -5.08 -14.04 16.26
N GLY A 267 -6.40 -13.99 16.09
CA GLY A 267 -7.05 -12.95 15.29
C GLY A 267 -6.81 -11.55 15.85
N HIS A 268 -7.07 -11.38 17.15
CA HIS A 268 -6.79 -10.12 17.86
C HIS A 268 -5.30 -9.75 17.86
N PHE A 269 -4.43 -10.74 18.11
CA PHE A 269 -2.99 -10.55 18.09
C PHE A 269 -2.47 -10.10 16.72
N SER A 270 -2.95 -10.73 15.64
CA SER A 270 -2.58 -10.38 14.26
C SER A 270 -3.11 -9.00 13.89
N MET A 271 -4.34 -8.65 14.30
CA MET A 271 -4.92 -7.33 14.08
C MET A 271 -4.09 -6.22 14.74
N MET A 272 -3.77 -6.39 16.03
CA MET A 272 -2.91 -5.47 16.79
C MET A 272 -1.56 -5.23 16.09
N ASN A 273 -0.87 -6.29 15.65
CA ASN A 273 0.42 -6.16 14.97
C ASN A 273 0.32 -5.37 13.66
N ASN A 274 -0.74 -5.61 12.89
CA ASN A 274 -0.96 -4.92 11.61
C ASN A 274 -1.32 -3.44 11.81
N ILE A 275 -2.23 -3.12 12.74
CA ILE A 275 -2.56 -1.73 13.06
C ILE A 275 -1.32 -0.99 13.57
N ARG A 276 -0.54 -1.62 14.46
CA ARG A 276 0.67 -0.98 15.00
C ARG A 276 1.72 -0.71 13.91
N PHE A 277 1.84 -1.61 12.95
CA PHE A 277 2.69 -1.40 11.78
C PHE A 277 2.25 -0.17 10.97
N ILE A 278 0.94 -0.03 10.69
CA ILE A 278 0.37 1.13 9.99
C ILE A 278 0.65 2.42 10.77
N VAL A 279 0.33 2.45 12.07
CA VAL A 279 0.60 3.61 12.95
C VAL A 279 2.06 4.03 12.88
N ARG A 280 2.98 3.06 12.96
CA ARG A 280 4.42 3.35 12.89
C ARG A 280 4.82 3.92 11.54
N ARG A 281 4.30 3.37 10.43
CA ARG A 281 4.55 3.90 9.08
C ARG A 281 4.05 5.34 8.94
N ILE A 282 2.86 5.66 9.46
CA ILE A 282 2.33 7.03 9.47
C ILE A 282 3.23 7.95 10.29
N LYS A 283 3.63 7.55 11.50
CA LYS A 283 4.51 8.35 12.38
C LYS A 283 5.92 8.58 11.79
N GLN A 284 6.37 7.72 10.89
CA GLN A 284 7.68 7.84 10.23
C GLN A 284 7.70 8.84 9.07
N SER A 285 6.55 9.18 8.48
CA SER A 285 6.45 10.18 7.40
C SER A 285 5.59 11.36 7.87
N PRO A 286 6.20 12.53 8.11
CA PRO A 286 5.48 13.75 8.48
C PRO A 286 4.39 14.13 7.48
N GLU A 287 4.64 13.92 6.18
CA GLU A 287 3.70 14.23 5.10
C GLU A 287 2.51 13.26 5.09
N LEU A 288 2.75 11.98 5.37
CA LEU A 288 1.66 11.00 5.52
C LEU A 288 0.86 11.30 6.78
N LEU A 289 1.52 11.67 7.88
CA LEU A 289 0.86 12.10 9.11
C LEU A 289 -0.01 13.34 8.90
N GLU A 290 0.48 14.32 8.14
CA GLU A 290 -0.27 15.52 7.76
C GLU A 290 -1.56 15.15 7.03
N MET A 291 -1.46 14.31 5.98
CA MET A 291 -2.60 13.94 5.15
C MET A 291 -3.60 13.00 5.85
N ILE A 292 -3.12 12.09 6.70
CA ILE A 292 -3.99 11.21 7.48
C ILE A 292 -4.63 11.95 8.67
N GLY A 293 -3.94 12.95 9.22
CA GLY A 293 -4.39 13.71 10.38
C GLY A 293 -4.23 12.98 11.71
N LYS A 294 -4.00 13.74 12.78
CA LYS A 294 -3.77 13.20 14.13
C LYS A 294 -4.97 12.46 14.68
N ASP A 295 -6.18 12.95 14.42
CA ASP A 295 -7.41 12.37 14.97
C ASP A 295 -7.61 10.91 14.52
N TYR A 296 -7.34 10.59 13.25
CA TYR A 296 -7.44 9.22 12.75
C TYR A 296 -6.27 8.35 13.21
N LEU A 297 -5.07 8.93 13.37
CA LEU A 297 -3.94 8.23 13.97
C LEU A 297 -4.24 7.80 15.41
N ASP A 298 -4.87 8.69 16.19
CA ASP A 298 -5.27 8.41 17.56
C ASP A 298 -6.35 7.31 17.61
N GLU A 299 -7.30 7.30 16.67
CA GLU A 299 -8.26 6.20 16.51
C GLU A 299 -7.55 4.87 16.19
N LEU A 300 -6.55 4.87 15.31
CA LEU A 300 -5.76 3.67 15.01
C LEU A 300 -4.97 3.18 16.24
N ASP A 301 -4.38 4.09 17.01
CA ASP A 301 -3.68 3.74 18.25
C ASP A 301 -4.66 3.16 19.29
N GLU A 302 -5.87 3.71 19.44
CA GLU A 302 -6.90 3.17 20.31
C GLU A 302 -7.36 1.77 19.86
N ASN A 303 -7.63 1.61 18.56
CA ASN A 303 -7.98 0.31 17.97
C ASN A 303 -6.89 -0.74 18.25
N ALA A 304 -5.60 -0.40 18.12
CA ALA A 304 -4.51 -1.31 18.45
C ALA A 304 -4.51 -1.72 19.93
N LEU A 305 -4.82 -0.79 20.85
CA LEU A 305 -4.94 -1.07 22.28
C LEU A 305 -6.14 -1.96 22.59
N GLN A 306 -7.29 -1.74 21.93
CA GLN A 306 -8.49 -2.57 22.09
C GLN A 306 -8.23 -4.02 21.64
N GLU A 307 -7.54 -4.21 20.51
CA GLU A 307 -7.15 -5.54 20.02
C GLU A 307 -6.14 -6.22 20.96
N ALA A 308 -5.15 -5.47 21.48
CA ALA A 308 -4.22 -5.97 22.49
C ALA A 308 -4.94 -6.45 23.75
N ASN A 309 -5.91 -5.68 24.24
CA ASN A 309 -6.71 -6.04 25.41
C ASN A 309 -7.59 -7.27 25.14
N SER A 310 -8.21 -7.35 23.96
CA SER A 310 -9.03 -8.50 23.55
C SER A 310 -8.20 -9.78 23.46
N TYR A 311 -6.96 -9.70 22.98
CA TYR A 311 -5.99 -10.79 23.06
C TYR A 311 -5.67 -11.18 24.52
N LEU A 312 -5.37 -10.22 25.39
CA LEU A 312 -5.06 -10.49 26.80
C LEU A 312 -6.24 -11.12 27.57
N ILE A 313 -7.47 -10.72 27.24
CA ILE A 313 -8.70 -11.30 27.81
C ILE A 313 -8.87 -12.73 27.29
N SER A 314 -8.92 -12.90 25.96
CA SER A 314 -9.17 -14.21 25.33
C SER A 314 -8.14 -15.28 25.69
N THR A 315 -6.86 -14.91 25.88
CA THR A 315 -5.81 -15.88 26.22
C THR A 315 -5.51 -15.99 27.70
N TRP A 316 -5.33 -14.87 28.41
CA TRP A 316 -4.77 -14.88 29.76
C TRP A 316 -5.81 -14.94 30.87
N ASP A 317 -7.07 -14.58 30.62
CA ASP A 317 -8.13 -14.76 31.64
C ASP A 317 -8.34 -16.22 31.98
N ARG A 318 -8.25 -17.15 31.01
CA ARG A 318 -8.36 -18.58 31.30
C ARG A 318 -7.22 -19.09 32.20
N VAL A 319 -5.99 -18.60 31.99
CA VAL A 319 -4.82 -18.96 32.80
C VAL A 319 -5.00 -18.46 34.23
N VAL A 320 -5.38 -17.19 34.39
CA VAL A 320 -5.60 -16.57 35.70
C VAL A 320 -6.87 -17.12 36.38
N TYR A 321 -7.87 -17.57 35.62
CA TYR A 321 -9.07 -18.22 36.15
C TYR A 321 -8.74 -19.52 36.90
N CYS A 322 -7.71 -20.25 36.49
CA CYS A 322 -7.22 -21.42 37.21
C CYS A 322 -6.75 -21.09 38.65
N LEU A 323 -6.37 -19.84 38.90
CA LEU A 323 -5.77 -19.35 40.15
C LEU A 323 -6.79 -18.64 41.07
N ARG A 324 -8.10 -18.87 40.89
CA ARG A 324 -9.15 -18.24 41.69
C ARG A 324 -9.53 -19.09 42.91
N ASP A 325 -9.77 -18.40 44.02
CA ASP A 325 -10.25 -19.01 45.28
C ASP A 325 -11.69 -19.53 45.21
N LYS A 326 -12.50 -18.99 44.30
CA LYS A 326 -13.91 -19.36 44.15
C LYS A 326 -14.04 -20.85 43.80
N GLY A 327 -14.79 -21.57 44.63
CA GLY A 327 -15.03 -23.02 44.47
C GLY A 327 -14.00 -23.93 45.15
N LEU A 328 -12.99 -23.38 45.85
CA LEU A 328 -12.06 -24.17 46.67
C LEU A 328 -12.55 -24.39 48.12
N HIS A 329 -13.39 -23.48 48.59
CA HIS A 329 -13.99 -23.54 49.91
C HIS A 329 -15.32 -24.28 49.84
N TYR A 330 -15.46 -25.32 50.66
CA TYR A 330 -16.76 -25.94 50.92
C TYR A 330 -17.27 -25.48 52.29
N ALA A 331 -18.58 -25.34 52.40
CA ALA A 331 -19.28 -25.12 53.65
C ALA A 331 -20.34 -26.20 53.80
N PHE A 332 -20.16 -27.10 54.76
CA PHE A 332 -21.17 -28.09 55.12
C PHE A 332 -21.45 -27.96 56.62
N GLY A 333 -22.59 -27.34 56.96
CA GLY A 333 -22.91 -26.96 58.34
C GLY A 333 -21.86 -25.99 58.93
N PHE A 334 -21.33 -26.31 60.12
CA PHE A 334 -20.31 -25.50 60.81
C PHE A 334 -18.87 -25.73 60.30
N TYR A 335 -18.65 -26.70 59.39
CA TYR A 335 -17.33 -27.00 58.86
C TYR A 335 -17.08 -26.19 57.59
N LYS A 336 -16.17 -25.21 57.69
CA LYS A 336 -15.54 -24.53 56.55
C LYS A 336 -14.15 -25.10 56.34
N GLY A 337 -13.86 -25.57 55.13
CA GLY A 337 -12.58 -26.18 54.82
C GLY A 337 -12.20 -26.03 53.35
N VAL A 338 -10.95 -26.36 53.06
CA VAL A 338 -10.39 -26.44 51.70
C VAL A 338 -9.98 -27.88 51.47
N LEU A 339 -10.46 -28.48 50.38
CA LEU A 339 -10.08 -29.83 49.98
C LEU A 339 -8.70 -29.80 49.30
N LYS A 340 -7.74 -30.56 49.84
CA LYS A 340 -6.38 -30.71 49.25
C LYS A 340 -6.43 -31.18 47.80
N SER A 341 -7.39 -32.05 47.45
CA SER A 341 -7.60 -32.52 46.07
C SER A 341 -7.99 -31.37 45.13
N SER A 342 -8.93 -30.51 45.54
CA SER A 342 -9.38 -29.37 44.74
C SER A 342 -8.25 -28.36 44.48
N VAL A 343 -7.41 -28.08 45.47
CA VAL A 343 -6.21 -27.24 45.31
C VAL A 343 -5.22 -27.86 44.31
N ARG A 344 -4.96 -29.17 44.45
CA ARG A 344 -4.09 -29.94 43.55
C ARG A 344 -4.60 -29.91 42.10
N ASP A 345 -5.91 -30.00 41.90
CA ASP A 345 -6.52 -29.96 40.58
C ASP A 345 -6.41 -28.55 39.95
N ARG A 346 -6.50 -27.48 40.75
CA ARG A 346 -6.24 -26.10 40.27
C ARG A 346 -4.80 -25.91 39.80
N PHE A 347 -3.81 -26.39 40.56
CA PHE A 347 -2.41 -26.35 40.14
C PHE A 347 -2.17 -27.11 38.84
N LYS A 348 -2.75 -28.31 38.70
CA LYS A 348 -2.69 -29.09 37.45
C LYS A 348 -3.33 -28.35 36.27
N ALA A 349 -4.53 -27.78 36.48
CA ALA A 349 -5.22 -27.01 35.45
C ALA A 349 -4.43 -25.78 35.02
N PHE A 350 -3.83 -25.05 35.97
CA PHE A 350 -2.94 -23.94 35.68
C PHE A 350 -1.73 -24.41 34.86
N ASN A 351 -1.03 -25.46 35.30
CA ASN A 351 0.16 -25.96 34.62
C ASN A 351 -0.13 -26.37 33.16
N ALA A 352 -1.26 -27.06 32.94
CA ALA A 352 -1.70 -27.46 31.60
C ALA A 352 -2.05 -26.24 30.73
N THR A 353 -2.91 -25.35 31.24
CA THR A 353 -3.36 -24.16 30.48
C THR A 353 -2.19 -23.22 30.17
N PHE A 354 -1.28 -23.01 31.12
CA PHE A 354 -0.09 -22.19 30.91
C PHE A 354 0.85 -22.82 29.88
N GLU A 355 1.09 -24.13 29.92
CA GLU A 355 1.94 -24.81 28.92
C GLU A 355 1.33 -24.73 27.51
N GLU A 356 0.01 -24.92 27.37
CA GLU A 356 -0.69 -24.73 26.09
C GLU A 356 -0.50 -23.31 25.54
N VAL A 357 -0.69 -22.29 26.39
CA VAL A 357 -0.48 -20.88 26.01
C VAL A 357 0.98 -20.62 25.63
N ARG A 358 1.92 -21.13 26.43
CA ARG A 358 3.36 -20.97 26.22
C ARG A 358 3.78 -21.57 24.87
N GLN A 359 3.29 -22.78 24.56
CA GLN A 359 3.58 -23.44 23.29
C GLN A 359 3.04 -22.64 22.11
N ALA A 360 1.77 -22.21 22.18
CA ALA A 360 1.17 -21.38 21.13
C ALA A 360 1.94 -20.07 20.93
N GLN A 361 2.13 -19.28 22.00
CA GLN A 361 2.74 -17.95 21.92
C GLN A 361 4.23 -17.97 21.61
N SER A 362 4.92 -19.09 21.84
CA SER A 362 6.32 -19.26 21.41
C SER A 362 6.49 -19.31 19.88
N THR A 363 5.40 -19.52 19.14
CA THR A 363 5.38 -19.52 17.67
C THR A 363 4.92 -18.17 17.08
N TRP A 364 4.41 -17.28 17.92
CA TRP A 364 3.90 -15.99 17.50
C TRP A 364 5.02 -14.95 17.49
N LEU A 365 4.91 -13.91 16.68
CA LEU A 365 5.91 -12.86 16.53
C LEU A 365 5.27 -11.48 16.70
N VAL A 366 5.93 -10.61 17.47
CA VAL A 366 5.64 -9.16 17.48
C VAL A 366 6.89 -8.45 16.94
N PRO A 367 6.86 -7.97 15.67
CA PRO A 367 8.03 -7.29 15.08
C PRO A 367 8.40 -5.97 15.78
N ASP A 368 7.43 -5.29 16.38
CA ASP A 368 7.64 -4.04 17.09
C ASP A 368 8.12 -4.27 18.52
N ALA A 369 9.38 -3.90 18.81
CA ALA A 369 10.00 -4.16 20.11
C ALA A 369 9.27 -3.46 21.28
N GLN A 370 8.76 -2.24 21.07
CA GLN A 370 8.06 -1.50 22.13
C GLN A 370 6.69 -2.13 22.43
N LEU A 371 5.96 -2.54 21.38
CA LEU A 371 4.71 -3.26 21.54
C LEU A 371 4.95 -4.60 22.25
N ARG A 372 6.00 -5.33 21.87
CA ARG A 372 6.36 -6.61 22.48
C ARG A 372 6.63 -6.48 23.97
N GLU A 373 7.52 -5.55 24.35
CA GLU A 373 7.86 -5.30 25.75
C GLU A 373 6.62 -4.90 26.56
N ARG A 374 5.77 -4.03 25.99
CA ARG A 374 4.51 -3.63 26.64
C ARG A 374 3.57 -4.81 26.86
N LEU A 375 3.43 -5.71 25.88
CA LEU A 375 2.59 -6.90 26.02
C LEU A 375 3.14 -7.86 27.07
N GLN A 376 4.46 -8.09 27.08
CA GLN A 376 5.11 -8.91 28.10
C GLN A 376 4.86 -8.37 29.49
N ASN A 377 5.02 -7.05 29.69
CA ASN A 377 4.72 -6.39 30.96
C ASN A 377 3.25 -6.55 31.37
N LEU A 378 2.30 -6.34 30.46
CA LEU A 378 0.86 -6.50 30.75
C LEU A 378 0.51 -7.95 31.13
N ILE A 379 1.16 -8.94 30.51
CA ILE A 379 0.99 -10.35 30.87
C ILE A 379 1.52 -10.59 32.29
N LEU A 380 2.73 -10.08 32.60
CA LEU A 380 3.35 -10.24 33.92
C LEU A 380 2.55 -9.55 35.03
N GLU A 381 2.07 -8.33 34.79
CA GLU A 381 1.22 -7.58 35.73
C GLU A 381 -0.07 -8.33 36.09
N LYS A 382 -0.60 -9.11 35.14
CA LYS A 382 -1.81 -9.91 35.35
C LYS A 382 -1.52 -11.27 35.99
N LEU A 383 -0.46 -11.95 35.54
CA LEU A 383 -0.13 -13.32 35.92
C LEU A 383 0.55 -13.40 37.29
N ILE A 384 1.57 -12.58 37.53
CA ILE A 384 2.46 -12.72 38.69
C ILE A 384 1.72 -12.47 40.01
N PRO A 385 0.91 -11.41 40.18
CA PRO A 385 0.17 -11.19 41.43
C PRO A 385 -0.82 -12.32 41.73
N ALA A 386 -1.55 -12.79 40.71
CA ALA A 386 -2.50 -13.89 40.86
C ALA A 386 -1.81 -15.19 41.25
N TYR A 387 -0.69 -15.53 40.59
CA TYR A 387 0.07 -16.74 40.90
C TYR A 387 0.70 -16.69 42.30
N ARG A 388 1.30 -15.55 42.66
CA ARG A 388 1.92 -15.36 43.97
C ARG A 388 0.89 -15.49 45.10
N SER A 389 -0.24 -14.79 44.99
CA SER A 389 -1.32 -14.87 45.99
C SER A 389 -1.82 -16.31 46.16
N PHE A 390 -2.07 -17.00 45.04
CA PHE A 390 -2.53 -18.38 45.09
C PHE A 390 -1.50 -19.33 45.70
N LEU A 391 -0.22 -19.15 45.36
CA LEU A 391 0.87 -19.94 45.90
C LEU A 391 1.02 -19.72 47.41
N GLU A 392 1.05 -18.47 47.87
CA GLU A 392 1.16 -18.13 49.30
C GLU A 392 0.04 -18.73 50.14
N GLN A 393 -1.18 -18.72 49.61
CA GLN A 393 -2.37 -19.21 50.32
C GLN A 393 -2.48 -20.75 50.34
N PHE A 394 -2.06 -21.43 49.27
CA PHE A 394 -2.37 -22.86 49.10
C PHE A 394 -1.16 -23.80 49.05
N LYS A 395 0.08 -23.28 49.09
CA LYS A 395 1.32 -24.08 49.02
C LYS A 395 1.40 -25.18 50.09
N SER A 396 1.03 -24.89 51.33
CA SER A 396 1.07 -25.85 52.46
C SER A 396 0.14 -27.09 52.25
N TYR A 397 -0.96 -26.91 51.50
CA TYR A 397 -1.89 -28.00 51.18
C TYR A 397 -1.33 -29.00 50.18
N VAL A 398 -0.30 -28.60 49.43
CA VAL A 398 0.35 -29.39 48.37
C VAL A 398 1.67 -29.98 48.86
N GLU A 399 2.48 -29.21 49.60
CA GLU A 399 3.78 -29.64 50.13
C GLU A 399 3.67 -30.78 51.15
N SER A 400 2.53 -30.93 51.82
CA SER A 400 2.26 -31.99 52.78
C SER A 400 1.92 -33.36 52.14
N GLY A 401 2.12 -33.54 50.82
CA GLY A 401 1.82 -34.78 50.09
C GLY A 401 2.99 -35.33 49.29
N ASN A 402 2.83 -36.53 48.72
CA ASN A 402 3.84 -37.15 47.86
C ASN A 402 3.95 -36.39 46.52
N HIS A 403 5.18 -36.08 46.10
CA HIS A 403 5.53 -35.42 44.82
C HIS A 403 4.99 -33.98 44.63
N PRO A 404 5.34 -33.01 45.50
CA PRO A 404 4.92 -31.61 45.35
C PRO A 404 5.34 -30.99 44.02
N GLU A 405 6.44 -31.45 43.42
CA GLU A 405 6.97 -31.02 42.12
C GLU A 405 6.01 -31.27 40.95
N LYS A 406 5.07 -32.21 41.07
CA LYS A 406 4.03 -32.45 40.06
C LYS A 406 2.96 -31.36 40.03
N TYR A 407 2.82 -30.61 41.11
CA TYR A 407 1.77 -29.60 41.27
C TYR A 407 2.36 -28.19 41.18
N ILE A 408 3.46 -27.92 41.86
CA ILE A 408 4.18 -26.64 41.78
C ILE A 408 5.31 -26.81 40.77
N LYS A 409 4.99 -26.67 39.47
CA LYS A 409 5.94 -26.87 38.36
C LYS A 409 6.81 -25.64 38.09
N TYR A 410 6.32 -24.44 38.42
CA TYR A 410 6.94 -23.17 38.08
C TYR A 410 7.18 -22.34 39.34
N SER A 411 8.35 -21.73 39.45
CA SER A 411 8.57 -20.61 40.34
C SER A 411 8.05 -19.31 39.72
N VAL A 412 7.94 -18.25 40.53
CA VAL A 412 7.61 -16.90 40.03
C VAL A 412 8.62 -16.44 38.98
N GLU A 413 9.90 -16.82 39.13
CA GLU A 413 10.97 -16.47 38.20
C GLU A 413 10.90 -17.28 36.91
N ASP A 414 10.52 -18.57 36.98
CA ASP A 414 10.29 -19.38 35.78
C ASP A 414 9.17 -18.81 34.91
N LEU A 415 8.10 -18.30 35.54
CA LEU A 415 7.01 -17.64 34.82
C LEU A 415 7.46 -16.35 34.15
N ARG A 416 8.31 -15.56 34.82
CA ARG A 416 8.90 -14.33 34.24
C ARG A 416 9.74 -14.64 33.02
N ASN A 417 10.72 -15.52 33.19
CA ASN A 417 11.60 -15.96 32.10
C ASN A 417 10.81 -16.53 30.92
N ALA A 418 9.74 -17.28 31.19
CA ALA A 418 8.88 -17.82 30.14
C ALA A 418 8.13 -16.74 29.35
N VAL A 419 7.70 -15.65 29.99
CA VAL A 419 7.02 -14.53 29.33
C VAL A 419 8.00 -13.65 28.55
N ASP A 420 9.20 -13.43 29.10
CA ASP A 420 10.27 -12.67 28.43
C ASP A 420 10.70 -13.33 27.11
N ASP A 421 10.57 -14.66 27.02
CA ASP A 421 10.80 -15.45 25.81
C ASP A 421 9.69 -15.35 24.74
N PHE A 422 8.53 -14.77 25.06
CA PHE A 422 7.41 -14.69 24.12
C PHE A 422 7.64 -13.70 22.98
N PHE A 423 7.05 -14.03 21.83
CA PHE A 423 6.99 -13.15 20.67
C PHE A 423 8.34 -12.80 20.02
N VAL A 424 9.38 -13.59 20.29
CA VAL A 424 10.74 -13.40 19.76
C VAL A 424 11.00 -14.34 18.58
N GLU A 425 11.68 -13.83 17.56
CA GLU A 425 11.99 -14.54 16.30
C GLU A 425 12.94 -15.75 16.47
N TYR A 426 13.66 -15.83 17.60
CA TYR A 426 14.76 -16.78 17.84
C TYR A 426 14.40 -18.27 17.65
N ARG A 427 13.12 -18.65 17.74
CA ARG A 427 12.71 -20.07 17.63
C ARG A 427 12.34 -20.52 16.20
N LEU A 428 12.01 -19.61 15.29
CA LEU A 428 11.68 -19.95 13.90
C LEU A 428 12.91 -20.35 13.08
N CYS A 429 14.07 -19.71 13.32
CA CYS A 429 15.32 -20.07 12.63
C CYS A 429 15.86 -21.46 13.00
N ASN A 430 15.55 -21.99 14.19
CA ASN A 430 15.99 -23.33 14.60
C ASN A 430 15.04 -24.42 14.10
N ALA A 431 13.73 -24.14 14.01
CA ALA A 431 12.75 -25.07 13.45
C ALA A 431 12.92 -25.29 11.93
N LEU A 432 13.30 -24.25 11.18
CA LEU A 432 13.60 -24.35 9.74
C LEU A 432 14.94 -25.04 9.44
N LYS A 433 15.90 -25.00 10.39
CA LYS A 433 17.16 -25.75 10.28
C LYS A 433 17.01 -27.23 10.62
N SER A 434 16.00 -27.62 11.41
CA SER A 434 15.75 -29.03 11.75
C SER A 434 14.91 -29.80 10.71
N THR A 435 14.22 -29.11 9.80
CA THR A 435 13.47 -29.73 8.67
C THR A 435 14.29 -29.81 7.39
N SER A 436 15.54 -29.34 7.40
CA SER A 436 16.49 -29.37 6.28
C SER A 436 17.68 -30.33 6.51
N GLN A 437 17.53 -31.29 7.43
CA GLN A 437 18.47 -32.42 7.63
C GLN A 437 17.81 -33.76 7.37
#